data_AF-A0A7V4KPQ9-F1
#
_entry.id   AF-A0A7V4KPQ9-F1
#
_cell.length_a   1.000
_cell.length_b   1.000
_cell.length_c   1.000
_cell.angle_alpha   90.00
_cell.angle_beta   90.00
_cell.angle_gamma   90.00
#
_symmetry.space_group_name_H-M   'P 1'
#
loop_
_entity.id
_entity.type
_entity.pdbx_description
1 polymer ?
#
loop_
_entity_poly.entity_id
_entity_poly.type
_entity_poly.pdbx_seq_one_letter_code
_entity_poly.pdbx_strand_id
1 'polypeptide(L)'
;MTATVRAVVKVGGGLLAVPGALDAVLAGLEAARAGGARFVVVPGGGPFADAVRAAQPALGYGDDAAHWMAILAMDQLAHALVDRLPGAVLVTDDATVARAIGAGAIPVLAPSGWLRATDPLPHGWHVTSDSIAAWVAARLGARRLVLVKPAARPLAEVVDGYFPVALPEGVEVTLLAAADAGALPALLGA
;
A
#
# COMPACT_ATOMS: atom_id res chain seq x y z
N MET A 1 -6.60 -12.70 -21.76
CA MET A 1 -6.82 -13.00 -20.32
C MET A 1 -6.12 -11.90 -19.54
N THR A 2 -6.86 -11.01 -18.87
CA THR A 2 -6.26 -10.00 -17.98
C THR A 2 -5.56 -10.73 -16.83
N ALA A 3 -4.29 -10.40 -16.57
CA ALA A 3 -3.57 -11.03 -15.48
C ALA A 3 -4.23 -10.65 -14.15
N THR A 4 -4.73 -11.63 -13.41
CA THR A 4 -5.47 -11.41 -12.16
C THR A 4 -4.52 -11.10 -11.00
N VAL A 5 -4.82 -10.03 -10.26
CA VAL A 5 -4.17 -9.70 -8.99
C VAL A 5 -4.73 -10.63 -7.92
N ARG A 6 -3.87 -11.29 -7.15
CA ARG A 6 -4.28 -12.19 -6.06
C ARG A 6 -4.19 -11.51 -4.71
N ALA A 7 -3.22 -10.61 -4.53
CA ALA A 7 -2.99 -9.93 -3.28
C ALA A 7 -2.66 -8.44 -3.46
N VAL A 8 -3.03 -7.65 -2.46
CA VAL A 8 -2.52 -6.29 -2.25
C VAL A 8 -1.56 -6.34 -1.06
N VAL A 9 -0.37 -5.77 -1.22
CA VAL A 9 0.61 -5.63 -0.15
C VAL A 9 0.76 -4.16 0.21
N LYS A 10 0.26 -3.78 1.38
CA LYS A 10 0.42 -2.45 1.90
C LYS A 10 1.75 -2.34 2.63
N VAL A 11 2.62 -1.43 2.18
CA VAL A 11 3.92 -1.16 2.81
C VAL A 11 3.78 0.07 3.71
N GLY A 12 3.80 -0.13 5.03
CA GLY A 12 3.63 0.96 6.00
C GLY A 12 4.77 1.97 6.00
N GLY A 13 4.45 3.27 5.96
CA GLY A 13 5.46 4.33 6.02
C GLY A 13 6.32 4.33 7.29
N GLY A 14 5.78 3.85 8.41
CA GLY A 14 6.53 3.69 9.67
C GLY A 14 7.68 2.68 9.59
N LEU A 15 7.77 1.86 8.54
CA LEU A 15 8.91 0.97 8.32
C LEU A 15 10.22 1.75 8.14
N LEU A 16 10.15 2.98 7.62
CA LEU A 16 11.31 3.85 7.42
C LEU A 16 11.96 4.29 8.74
N ALA A 17 11.23 4.22 9.86
CA ALA A 17 11.74 4.54 11.19
C ALA A 17 12.47 3.37 11.85
N VAL A 18 12.41 2.16 11.28
CA VAL A 18 13.05 0.96 11.82
C VAL A 18 14.23 0.57 10.92
N PRO A 19 15.48 0.60 11.41
CA PRO A 19 16.65 0.23 10.61
C PRO A 19 16.50 -1.15 9.96
N GLY A 20 16.74 -1.24 8.65
CA GLY A 20 16.70 -2.48 7.87
C GLY A 20 15.30 -3.07 7.61
N ALA A 21 14.24 -2.54 8.24
CA ALA A 21 12.89 -3.08 8.08
C ALA A 21 12.37 -2.97 6.65
N LEU A 22 12.54 -1.82 6.00
CA LEU A 22 12.14 -1.65 4.60
C LEU A 22 12.93 -2.61 3.69
N ASP A 23 14.23 -2.77 3.92
CA ASP A 23 15.09 -3.61 3.07
C ASP A 23 14.67 -5.08 3.15
N ALA A 24 14.34 -5.58 4.33
CA ALA A 24 13.79 -6.92 4.52
C ALA A 24 12.47 -7.12 3.77
N VAL A 25 11.59 -6.10 3.78
CA VAL A 25 10.32 -6.13 3.04
C VAL A 25 10.55 -6.14 1.54
N LEU A 26 11.44 -5.29 1.02
CA LEU A 26 11.79 -5.26 -0.40
C LEU A 26 12.34 -6.62 -0.87
N ALA A 27 13.24 -7.23 -0.10
CA ALA A 27 13.76 -8.57 -0.41
C ALA A 27 12.66 -9.63 -0.43
N GLY A 28 11.71 -9.59 0.51
CA GLY A 28 10.57 -10.51 0.54
C GLY A 28 9.63 -10.35 -0.65
N LEU A 29 9.38 -9.11 -1.10
CA LEU A 29 8.59 -8.81 -2.30
C LEU A 29 9.28 -9.32 -3.57
N GLU A 30 10.59 -9.12 -3.69
CA GLU A 30 11.37 -9.61 -4.82
C GLU A 30 11.33 -11.14 -4.89
N ALA A 31 11.54 -11.82 -3.75
CA ALA A 31 11.46 -13.27 -3.66
C ALA A 31 10.05 -13.79 -4.00
N ALA A 32 8.99 -13.11 -3.57
CA ALA A 32 7.63 -13.45 -3.93
C ALA A 32 7.37 -13.34 -5.44
N ARG A 33 7.85 -12.25 -6.07
CA ARG A 33 7.78 -12.06 -7.53
C ARG A 33 8.54 -13.18 -8.26
N ALA A 34 9.74 -13.52 -7.81
CA ALA A 34 10.53 -14.61 -8.38
C ALA A 34 9.82 -15.97 -8.28
N GLY A 35 9.03 -16.19 -7.23
CA GLY A 35 8.15 -17.35 -7.06
C GLY A 35 6.85 -17.31 -7.90
N GLY A 36 6.64 -16.30 -8.73
CA GLY A 36 5.46 -16.16 -9.59
C GLY A 36 4.22 -15.58 -8.90
N ALA A 37 4.38 -14.99 -7.71
CA ALA A 37 3.28 -14.33 -7.02
C ALA A 37 2.73 -13.15 -7.83
N ARG A 38 1.42 -12.91 -7.75
CA ARG A 38 0.70 -11.85 -8.48
C ARG A 38 0.10 -10.86 -7.49
N PHE A 39 0.84 -9.80 -7.19
CA PHE A 39 0.46 -8.82 -6.18
C PHE A 39 0.75 -7.39 -6.62
N VAL A 40 0.06 -6.43 -6.02
CA VAL A 40 0.37 -5.00 -6.15
C VAL A 40 0.81 -4.43 -4.81
N VAL A 41 1.80 -3.54 -4.84
CA VAL A 41 2.27 -2.81 -3.67
C VAL A 41 1.51 -1.50 -3.55
N VAL A 42 0.91 -1.24 -2.39
CA VAL A 42 0.30 0.05 -2.04
C VAL A 42 1.17 0.71 -0.96
N PRO A 43 1.89 1.80 -1.27
CA PRO A 43 2.72 2.48 -0.30
C PRO A 43 1.88 3.25 0.73
N GLY A 44 2.41 3.43 1.94
CA GLY A 44 1.95 4.46 2.86
C GLY A 44 2.47 5.86 2.48
N GLY A 45 2.16 6.87 3.28
CA GLY A 45 2.71 8.22 3.08
C GLY A 45 4.06 8.46 3.77
N GLY A 46 4.38 7.69 4.82
CA GLY A 46 5.66 7.79 5.56
C GLY A 46 6.01 9.22 5.98
N PRO A 47 7.30 9.61 5.92
CA PRO A 47 7.74 10.94 6.34
C PRO A 47 7.10 12.06 5.52
N PHE A 48 6.69 11.79 4.28
CA PHE A 48 6.03 12.78 3.43
C PHE A 48 4.63 13.14 3.96
N ALA A 49 3.83 12.15 4.38
CA ALA A 49 2.52 12.41 4.98
C ALA A 49 2.64 12.95 6.41
N ASP A 50 3.70 12.60 7.14
CA ASP A 50 3.99 13.19 8.45
C ASP A 50 4.29 14.70 8.32
N ALA A 51 4.99 15.13 7.26
CA ALA A 51 5.19 16.54 6.96
C ALA A 51 3.86 17.26 6.66
N VAL A 52 2.95 16.64 5.92
CA VAL A 52 1.58 17.17 5.70
C VAL A 52 0.84 17.32 7.02
N ARG A 53 0.92 16.33 7.90
CA ARG A 53 0.27 16.39 9.22
C ARG A 53 0.82 17.52 10.08
N ALA A 54 2.14 17.71 10.07
CA ALA A 54 2.80 18.77 10.83
C ALA A 54 2.52 20.17 10.27
N ALA A 55 2.43 20.32 8.94
CA ALA A 55 2.19 21.60 8.28
C ALA A 55 0.73 22.08 8.40
N GLN A 56 -0.22 21.16 8.58
CA GLN A 56 -1.66 21.50 8.64
C GLN A 56 -2.01 22.57 9.69
N PRO A 57 -1.66 22.42 10.99
CA PRO A 57 -1.95 23.47 11.97
C PRO A 57 -1.17 24.77 11.71
N ALA A 58 0.04 24.67 11.13
CA ALA A 58 0.88 25.84 10.86
C ALA A 58 0.38 26.68 9.67
N LEU A 59 -0.19 26.04 8.65
CA LEU A 59 -0.68 26.68 7.43
C LEU A 59 -2.20 26.88 7.43
N GLY A 60 -2.94 26.21 8.33
CA GLY A 60 -4.37 26.40 8.54
C GLY A 60 -5.29 25.79 7.47
N TYR A 61 -4.83 24.80 6.70
CA TYR A 61 -5.68 24.12 5.71
C TYR A 61 -6.57 23.02 6.34
N GLY A 62 -7.74 22.78 5.74
CA GLY A 62 -8.71 21.80 6.21
C GLY A 62 -8.40 20.36 5.85
N ASP A 63 -9.21 19.44 6.36
CA ASP A 63 -9.03 17.99 6.21
C ASP A 63 -9.10 17.49 4.77
N ASP A 64 -9.89 18.15 3.91
CA ASP A 64 -9.95 17.86 2.47
C ASP A 64 -8.58 18.04 1.81
N ALA A 65 -7.96 19.21 2.01
CA ALA A 65 -6.62 19.49 1.49
C ALA A 65 -5.58 18.56 2.10
N ALA A 66 -5.64 18.32 3.41
CA ALA A 66 -4.72 17.42 4.11
C ALA A 66 -4.82 15.98 3.57
N HIS A 67 -6.03 15.50 3.29
CA HIS A 67 -6.28 14.18 2.72
C HIS A 67 -5.61 14.02 1.35
N TRP A 68 -5.85 14.96 0.43
CA TRP A 68 -5.21 14.92 -0.90
C TRP A 68 -3.70 15.09 -0.84
N MET A 69 -3.18 15.95 0.03
CA MET A 69 -1.74 16.10 0.25
C MET A 69 -1.12 14.81 0.80
N ALA A 70 -1.79 14.11 1.73
CA ALA A 70 -1.33 12.83 2.25
C ALA A 70 -1.34 11.71 1.19
N ILE A 71 -2.30 11.74 0.26
CA ILE A 71 -2.31 10.83 -0.89
C ILE A 71 -1.15 11.14 -1.86
N LEU A 72 -0.87 12.41 -2.14
CA LEU A 72 0.31 12.80 -2.94
C LEU A 72 1.64 12.38 -2.27
N ALA A 73 1.67 12.33 -0.94
CA ALA A 73 2.79 11.77 -0.20
C ALA A 73 2.96 10.25 -0.43
N MET A 74 1.88 9.51 -0.71
CA MET A 74 1.98 8.09 -1.09
C MET A 74 2.63 7.92 -2.46
N ASP A 75 2.33 8.81 -3.43
CA ASP A 75 3.00 8.81 -4.73
C ASP A 75 4.51 9.03 -4.60
N GLN A 76 4.93 9.96 -3.73
CA GLN A 76 6.35 10.19 -3.45
C GLN A 76 7.04 8.92 -2.93
N LEU A 77 6.39 8.20 -2.00
CA LEU A 77 6.93 6.92 -1.54
C LEU A 77 6.89 5.86 -2.64
N ALA A 78 5.87 5.84 -3.50
CA ALA A 78 5.80 4.93 -4.65
C ALA A 78 7.03 5.05 -5.55
N HIS A 79 7.42 6.28 -5.90
CA HIS A 79 8.62 6.56 -6.67
C HIS A 79 9.89 6.03 -5.98
N ALA A 80 10.03 6.28 -4.68
CA ALA A 80 11.17 5.79 -3.91
C ALA A 80 11.22 4.25 -3.86
N LEU A 81 10.08 3.57 -3.73
CA LEU A 81 10.03 2.11 -3.74
C LEU A 81 10.40 1.54 -5.10
N VAL A 82 9.94 2.14 -6.21
CA VAL A 82 10.27 1.69 -7.57
C VAL A 82 11.77 1.79 -7.83
N ASP A 83 12.42 2.87 -7.40
CA ASP A 83 13.87 3.04 -7.54
C ASP A 83 14.67 1.98 -6.76
N ARG A 84 14.17 1.58 -5.58
CA ARG A 84 14.85 0.64 -4.68
C ARG A 84 14.51 -0.83 -4.91
N LEU A 85 13.44 -1.16 -5.64
CA LEU A 85 12.95 -2.53 -5.79
C LEU A 85 13.18 -3.04 -7.23
N PRO A 86 14.15 -3.93 -7.46
CA PRO A 86 14.41 -4.48 -8.78
C PRO A 86 13.17 -5.12 -9.42
N GLY A 87 12.89 -4.74 -10.67
CA GLY A 87 11.72 -5.22 -11.41
C GLY A 87 10.40 -4.59 -10.98
N ALA A 88 10.40 -3.58 -10.12
CA ALA A 88 9.23 -2.76 -9.85
C ALA A 88 8.97 -1.75 -10.96
N VAL A 89 7.69 -1.45 -11.19
CA VAL A 89 7.24 -0.41 -12.11
C VAL A 89 6.14 0.39 -11.46
N LEU A 90 6.14 1.70 -11.72
CA LEU A 90 5.09 2.59 -11.26
C LEU A 90 3.81 2.32 -12.05
N VAL A 91 2.69 2.20 -11.35
CA VAL A 91 1.35 2.06 -11.93
C VAL A 91 0.39 3.04 -11.29
N THR A 92 -0.70 3.37 -11.98
CA THR A 92 -1.61 4.45 -11.59
C THR A 92 -3.08 4.05 -11.62
N ASP A 93 -3.41 2.86 -12.11
CA ASP A 93 -4.79 2.37 -12.28
C ASP A 93 -4.84 0.84 -12.44
N ASP A 94 -6.04 0.28 -12.52
CA ASP A 94 -6.27 -1.16 -12.71
C ASP A 94 -5.67 -1.70 -14.02
N ALA A 95 -5.73 -0.93 -15.11
CA ALA A 95 -5.20 -1.33 -16.41
C ALA A 95 -3.66 -1.43 -16.41
N THR A 96 -2.98 -0.47 -15.80
CA THR A 96 -1.51 -0.45 -15.66
C THR A 96 -1.03 -1.51 -14.68
N VAL A 97 -1.77 -1.77 -13.59
CA VAL A 97 -1.53 -2.91 -12.69
C VAL A 97 -1.57 -4.24 -13.47
N ALA A 98 -2.65 -4.50 -14.22
CA ALA A 98 -2.80 -5.75 -14.96
C ALA A 98 -1.68 -5.96 -16.00
N ARG A 99 -1.25 -4.88 -16.66
CA ARG A 99 -0.14 -4.90 -17.63
C ARG A 99 1.19 -5.24 -16.97
N ALA A 100 1.49 -4.63 -15.82
CA ALA A 100 2.72 -4.89 -15.06
C ALA A 100 2.80 -6.36 -14.60
N ILE A 101 1.70 -6.91 -14.07
CA ILE A 101 1.63 -8.33 -13.70
C ILE A 101 1.84 -9.23 -14.92
N GLY A 102 1.21 -8.91 -16.06
CA GLY A 102 1.36 -9.66 -17.31
C GLY A 102 2.81 -9.66 -17.84
N ALA A 103 3.58 -8.61 -17.54
CA ALA A 103 5.00 -8.49 -17.88
C ALA A 103 5.94 -9.11 -16.83
N GLY A 104 5.42 -9.67 -15.74
CA GLY A 104 6.24 -10.25 -14.66
C GLY A 104 6.95 -9.22 -13.77
N ALA A 105 6.49 -7.97 -13.80
CA ALA A 105 6.99 -6.88 -12.96
C ALA A 105 6.26 -6.80 -11.61
N ILE A 106 6.80 -6.05 -10.65
CA ILE A 106 6.11 -5.69 -9.40
C ILE A 106 5.42 -4.33 -9.58
N PRO A 107 4.09 -4.27 -9.70
CA PRO A 107 3.40 -2.99 -9.71
C PRO A 107 3.47 -2.31 -8.34
N VAL A 108 3.93 -1.07 -8.32
CA VAL A 108 3.86 -0.17 -7.16
C VAL A 108 2.90 0.97 -7.50
N LEU A 109 1.81 1.08 -6.76
CA LEU A 109 0.76 2.03 -7.04
C LEU A 109 1.15 3.44 -6.57
N ALA A 110 1.09 4.41 -7.48
CA ALA A 110 0.92 5.83 -7.18
C ALA A 110 -0.59 6.16 -7.21
N PRO A 111 -1.27 6.18 -6.05
CA PRO A 111 -2.74 6.17 -6.00
C PRO A 111 -3.40 7.52 -6.32
N SER A 112 -2.67 8.64 -6.33
CA SER A 112 -3.31 9.97 -6.35
C SER A 112 -4.24 10.19 -7.55
N GLY A 113 -3.79 9.85 -8.75
CA GLY A 113 -4.59 10.00 -9.97
C GLY A 113 -5.85 9.15 -9.95
N TRP A 114 -5.73 7.90 -9.48
CA TRP A 114 -6.87 6.98 -9.41
C TRP A 114 -7.92 7.43 -8.39
N LEU A 115 -7.46 7.76 -7.18
CA LEU A 115 -8.33 8.24 -6.12
C LEU A 115 -8.98 9.57 -6.51
N ARG A 116 -8.25 10.49 -7.13
CA ARG A 116 -8.83 11.76 -7.58
C ARG A 116 -9.90 11.60 -8.65
N ALA A 117 -9.77 10.59 -9.50
CA ALA A 117 -10.75 10.32 -10.56
C ALA A 117 -12.03 9.64 -10.05
N THR A 118 -11.96 8.91 -8.93
CA THR A 118 -13.08 8.09 -8.42
C THR A 118 -13.67 8.59 -7.11
N ASP A 119 -12.90 9.38 -6.36
CA ASP A 119 -13.17 9.95 -5.04
C ASP A 119 -14.03 9.06 -4.12
N PRO A 120 -13.57 7.84 -3.79
CA PRO A 120 -14.44 6.82 -3.21
C PRO A 120 -14.42 6.79 -1.67
N LEU A 121 -13.57 7.59 -1.03
CA LEU A 121 -13.28 7.51 0.40
C LEU A 121 -13.55 8.87 1.06
N PRO A 122 -14.05 8.89 2.31
CA PRO A 122 -14.23 10.15 3.01
C PRO A 122 -12.89 10.83 3.28
N HIS A 123 -12.91 12.17 3.30
CA HIS A 123 -11.70 12.94 3.54
C HIS A 123 -11.43 13.11 5.04
N GLY A 124 -10.15 13.04 5.40
CA GLY A 124 -9.65 13.25 6.76
C GLY A 124 -8.74 12.13 7.25
N TRP A 125 -8.15 12.34 8.42
CA TRP A 125 -7.11 11.46 8.99
C TRP A 125 -7.60 10.11 9.51
N HIS A 126 -8.92 9.93 9.62
CA HIS A 126 -9.51 8.63 9.94
C HIS A 126 -9.47 7.65 8.75
N VAL A 127 -9.13 8.14 7.55
CA VAL A 127 -8.80 7.35 6.37
C VAL A 127 -7.32 7.50 6.07
N THR A 128 -6.59 6.39 5.99
CA THR A 128 -5.17 6.40 5.62
C THR A 128 -4.87 5.33 4.57
N SER A 129 -3.59 5.13 4.30
CA SER A 129 -3.09 4.06 3.42
C SER A 129 -3.62 2.66 3.72
N ASP A 130 -4.07 2.36 4.96
CA ASP A 130 -4.67 1.06 5.25
C ASP A 130 -6.05 0.93 4.58
N SER A 131 -6.94 1.91 4.81
CA SER A 131 -8.24 1.97 4.12
C SER A 131 -8.10 2.06 2.60
N ILE A 132 -7.13 2.83 2.11
CA ILE A 132 -6.86 2.92 0.66
C ILE A 132 -6.44 1.56 0.11
N ALA A 133 -5.58 0.80 0.81
CA ALA A 133 -5.19 -0.53 0.36
C ALA A 133 -6.37 -1.52 0.36
N ALA A 134 -7.29 -1.41 1.32
CA ALA A 134 -8.53 -2.18 1.34
C ALA A 134 -9.43 -1.85 0.14
N TRP A 135 -9.61 -0.56 -0.17
CA TRP A 135 -10.35 -0.13 -1.36
C TRP A 135 -9.69 -0.62 -2.66
N VAL A 136 -8.36 -0.54 -2.77
CA VAL A 136 -7.61 -1.09 -3.91
C VAL A 136 -7.82 -2.60 -4.05
N ALA A 137 -7.83 -3.34 -2.93
CA ALA A 137 -8.09 -4.79 -2.95
C ALA A 137 -9.47 -5.09 -3.51
N ALA A 138 -10.50 -4.35 -3.09
CA ALA A 138 -11.85 -4.46 -3.62
C ALA A 138 -11.89 -4.17 -5.12
N ARG A 139 -11.26 -3.05 -5.54
CA ARG A 139 -11.27 -2.60 -6.93
C ARG A 139 -10.56 -3.57 -7.89
N LEU A 140 -9.53 -4.26 -7.42
CA LEU A 140 -8.77 -5.24 -8.18
C LEU A 140 -9.30 -6.69 -8.06
N GLY A 141 -10.31 -6.92 -7.21
CA GLY A 141 -10.81 -8.27 -6.91
C GLY A 141 -9.76 -9.17 -6.26
N ALA A 142 -8.82 -8.58 -5.51
CA ALA A 142 -7.79 -9.32 -4.79
C ALA A 142 -8.42 -10.11 -3.64
N ARG A 143 -7.95 -11.33 -3.38
CA ARG A 143 -8.47 -12.18 -2.29
C ARG A 143 -7.78 -11.94 -0.97
N ARG A 144 -6.57 -11.35 -1.01
CA ARG A 144 -5.73 -11.14 0.16
C ARG A 144 -5.25 -9.71 0.25
N LEU A 145 -5.23 -9.17 1.46
CA LEU A 145 -4.60 -7.91 1.82
C LEU A 145 -3.56 -8.18 2.90
N VAL A 146 -2.28 -7.98 2.58
CA VAL A 146 -1.17 -8.09 3.52
C VAL A 146 -0.79 -6.68 3.98
N LEU A 147 -0.97 -6.39 5.25
CA LEU A 147 -0.59 -5.13 5.87
C LEU A 147 0.78 -5.28 6.55
N VAL A 148 1.82 -4.73 5.92
CA VAL A 148 3.17 -4.77 6.49
C VAL A 148 3.38 -3.60 7.43
N LYS A 149 3.65 -3.89 8.70
CA LYS A 149 3.83 -2.92 9.79
C LYS A 149 5.17 -3.13 10.50
N PRO A 150 5.70 -2.12 11.22
CA PRO A 150 6.95 -2.25 11.96
C PRO A 150 6.99 -3.39 12.99
N ALA A 151 5.86 -3.64 13.66
CA ALA A 151 5.75 -4.65 14.71
C ALA A 151 4.37 -5.32 14.69
N ALA A 152 4.29 -6.54 15.24
CA ALA A 152 3.05 -7.27 15.42
C ALA A 152 2.23 -6.64 16.55
N ARG A 153 0.99 -6.26 16.24
CA ARG A 153 -0.01 -5.75 17.19
C ARG A 153 -1.41 -6.18 16.73
N PRO A 154 -2.44 -6.17 17.59
CA PRO A 154 -3.81 -6.47 17.16
C PRO A 154 -4.24 -5.57 16.00
N LEU A 155 -4.92 -6.14 15.00
CA LEU A 155 -5.30 -5.45 13.76
C LEU A 155 -6.05 -4.14 14.05
N ALA A 156 -7.02 -4.18 14.97
CA ALA A 156 -7.84 -3.05 15.38
C ALA A 156 -7.04 -1.88 15.97
N GLU A 157 -5.82 -2.12 16.46
CA GLU A 157 -4.95 -1.08 17.03
C GLU A 157 -4.02 -0.43 15.99
N VAL A 158 -3.88 -1.03 14.80
CA VAL A 158 -2.88 -0.60 13.81
C VAL A 158 -3.45 -0.09 12.51
N VAL A 159 -4.73 -0.32 12.24
CA VAL A 159 -5.43 0.21 11.06
C VAL A 159 -6.15 1.51 11.41
N ASP A 160 -6.41 2.32 10.40
CA ASP A 160 -7.20 3.53 10.56
C ASP A 160 -8.69 3.26 10.80
N GLY A 161 -9.41 4.27 11.30
CA GLY A 161 -10.78 4.13 11.77
C GLY A 161 -11.80 3.78 10.68
N TYR A 162 -11.48 4.02 9.41
CA TYR A 162 -12.35 3.68 8.29
C TYR A 162 -12.06 2.28 7.71
N PHE A 163 -10.97 1.64 8.12
CA PHE A 163 -10.54 0.36 7.56
C PHE A 163 -11.62 -0.74 7.61
N PRO A 164 -12.36 -0.94 8.72
CA PRO A 164 -13.43 -1.94 8.76
C PRO A 164 -14.56 -1.70 7.76
N VAL A 165 -14.79 -0.44 7.36
CA VAL A 165 -15.80 -0.05 6.36
C VAL A 165 -15.25 -0.22 4.95
N ALA A 166 -13.98 0.11 4.73
CA ALA A 166 -13.32 -0.02 3.44
C ALA A 166 -12.98 -1.47 3.07
N LEU A 167 -12.91 -2.38 4.04
CA LEU A 167 -12.56 -3.79 3.81
C LEU A 167 -13.70 -4.52 3.08
N PRO A 168 -13.48 -4.98 1.83
CA PRO A 168 -14.46 -5.77 1.11
C PRO A 168 -14.72 -7.13 1.78
N GLU A 169 -15.95 -7.62 1.64
CA GLU A 169 -16.33 -8.96 2.09
C GLU A 169 -15.48 -10.04 1.39
N GLY A 170 -15.05 -11.04 2.17
CA GLY A 170 -14.31 -12.19 1.65
C GLY A 170 -12.81 -11.95 1.39
N VAL A 171 -12.28 -10.76 1.67
CA VAL A 171 -10.82 -10.51 1.61
C VAL A 171 -10.13 -10.94 2.90
N GLU A 172 -9.17 -11.84 2.76
CA GLU A 172 -8.32 -12.30 3.85
C GLU A 172 -7.31 -11.21 4.21
N VAL A 173 -7.35 -10.73 5.46
CA VAL A 173 -6.38 -9.73 5.95
C VAL A 173 -5.30 -10.44 6.76
N THR A 174 -4.05 -10.22 6.40
CA THR A 174 -2.88 -10.67 7.17
C THR A 174 -2.09 -9.46 7.63
N LEU A 175 -1.84 -9.37 8.94
CA LEU A 175 -0.85 -8.43 9.46
C LEU A 175 0.51 -9.09 9.46
N LEU A 176 1.51 -8.44 8.85
CA LEU A 176 2.88 -8.92 8.84
C LEU A 176 3.81 -7.90 9.51
N ALA A 177 4.52 -8.32 10.55
CA ALA A 177 5.57 -7.51 11.14
C ALA A 177 6.79 -7.48 10.21
N ALA A 178 7.55 -6.38 10.23
CA ALA A 178 8.74 -6.23 9.40
C ALA A 178 9.79 -7.32 9.67
N ALA A 179 9.92 -7.75 10.93
CA ALA A 179 10.81 -8.83 11.34
C ALA A 179 10.48 -10.18 10.65
N ASP A 180 9.22 -10.35 10.23
CA ASP A 180 8.71 -11.57 9.58
C ASP A 180 8.58 -11.41 8.05
N ALA A 181 9.19 -10.37 7.46
CA ALA A 181 9.10 -10.09 6.02
C ALA A 181 9.54 -11.28 5.13
N GLY A 182 10.36 -12.19 5.64
CA GLY A 182 10.72 -13.44 4.97
C GLY A 182 9.54 -14.38 4.68
N ALA A 183 8.38 -14.18 5.31
CA ALA A 183 7.16 -14.94 5.04
C ALA A 183 6.38 -14.44 3.80
N LEU A 184 6.74 -13.29 3.23
CA LEU A 184 6.05 -12.71 2.05
C LEU A 184 5.92 -13.69 0.87
N PRO A 185 6.95 -14.44 0.45
CA PRO A 185 6.82 -15.39 -0.66
C PRO A 185 5.75 -16.46 -0.41
N ALA A 186 5.68 -17.00 0.80
CA ALA A 186 4.67 -17.99 1.16
C ALA A 186 3.27 -17.38 1.21
N LEU A 187 3.13 -16.19 1.81
CA LEU A 187 1.86 -15.48 1.91
C LEU A 187 1.32 -15.01 0.56
N LEU A 188 2.16 -14.78 -0.43
CA LEU A 188 1.75 -14.26 -1.74
C LEU A 188 1.71 -15.32 -2.84
N GLY A 189 2.35 -16.47 -2.62
CA GLY A 189 2.37 -17.60 -3.55
C GLY A 189 1.14 -18.51 -3.50
N ALA A 190 0.46 -18.57 -2.34
CA ALA A 190 -0.78 -19.32 -2.11
C ALA A 190 -2.01 -18.59 -2.65
#